data_AF-A0A7T3R1B6-F1
#
_entry.id   AF-A0A7T3R1B6-F1
#
_cell.length_a   1.000
_cell.length_b   1.000
_cell.length_c   1.000
_cell.angle_alpha   90.00
_cell.angle_beta   90.00
_cell.angle_gamma   90.00
#
_symmetry.space_group_name_H-M   'P 1'
#
loop_
_entity.id
_entity.type
_entity.pdbx_description
1 polymer ?
#
loop_
_entity_poly.entity_id
_entity_poly.type
_entity_poly.pdbx_seq_one_letter_code
_entity_poly.pdbx_strand_id
1 'polypeptide(L)'
;SRSRVGKPQHQHYSCFPPICSLAITMEYFIICNCSEIMDDCNGLMRSALMNCGWDKCSTSLRRDLCFLWRRVQRSNHLRFYNGAVILSRLFFLQVVKVAYTFTNFMRLKSSHG
;
A
#
# COMPACT_ATOMS: atom_id res chain seq x y z
N SER A 1 -10.91 2.71 61.56
CA SER A 1 -11.28 3.76 60.58
C SER A 1 -10.02 4.26 59.86
N ARG A 2 -9.74 3.74 58.65
CA ARG A 2 -8.92 4.44 57.66
C ARG A 2 -9.23 3.87 56.28
N SER A 3 -9.98 4.65 55.52
CA SER A 3 -10.50 4.33 54.21
C SER A 3 -9.37 4.05 53.21
N ARG A 4 -9.46 2.90 52.53
CA ARG A 4 -8.69 2.62 51.31
C ARG A 4 -9.17 3.58 50.23
N VAL A 5 -8.39 4.63 49.98
CA VAL A 5 -8.55 5.50 48.81
C VAL A 5 -8.20 4.68 47.58
N GLY A 6 -9.20 4.40 46.75
CA GLY A 6 -9.03 3.74 45.46
C GLY A 6 -8.17 4.60 44.54
N LYS A 7 -7.09 4.03 44.00
CA LYS A 7 -6.39 4.59 42.85
C LYS A 7 -7.18 4.25 41.59
N PRO A 8 -7.35 5.18 40.63
CA PRO A 8 -8.14 4.96 39.43
C PRO A 8 -7.44 3.96 38.50
N GLN A 9 -8.19 2.97 38.02
CA GLN A 9 -7.81 2.08 36.95
C GLN A 9 -7.92 2.81 35.60
N HIS A 10 -6.83 3.38 35.11
CA HIS A 10 -6.76 3.82 33.71
C HIS A 10 -5.34 3.69 33.16
N GLN A 11 -4.91 2.47 32.84
CA GLN A 11 -3.86 2.28 31.82
C GLN A 11 -3.73 0.83 31.37
N HIS A 12 -4.80 0.30 30.78
CA HIS A 12 -4.71 -0.88 29.89
C HIS A 12 -4.54 -0.39 28.44
N TYR A 13 -3.48 0.36 28.17
CA TYR A 13 -2.93 0.41 26.82
C TYR A 13 -1.95 -0.73 26.72
N SER A 14 -2.45 -1.93 26.39
CA SER A 14 -1.60 -3.03 25.95
C SER A 14 -0.86 -2.53 24.71
N CYS A 15 0.31 -1.98 24.97
CA CYS A 15 1.23 -1.40 24.02
C CYS A 15 1.63 -2.53 23.08
N PHE A 16 1.04 -2.55 21.88
CA PHE A 16 1.58 -3.35 20.79
C PHE A 16 3.06 -2.94 20.71
N PRO A 17 4.02 -3.87 20.88
CA PRO A 17 5.43 -3.51 20.97
C PRO A 17 5.81 -2.64 19.77
N PRO A 18 6.62 -1.59 19.93
CA PRO A 18 7.01 -0.71 18.82
C PRO A 18 7.61 -1.49 17.63
N ILE A 19 8.21 -2.66 17.92
CA ILE A 19 8.71 -3.63 16.96
C ILE A 19 7.58 -4.17 16.06
N CYS A 20 6.43 -4.53 16.63
CA CYS A 20 5.30 -5.05 15.89
C CYS A 20 4.66 -3.98 14.99
N SER A 21 4.56 -2.73 15.45
CA SER A 21 4.10 -1.62 14.59
C SER A 21 5.05 -1.30 13.45
N LEU A 22 6.37 -1.44 13.69
CA LEU A 22 7.39 -1.24 12.66
C LEU A 22 7.31 -2.36 11.60
N ALA A 23 7.16 -3.61 12.04
CA ALA A 23 7.02 -4.76 11.15
C ALA A 23 5.80 -4.62 10.23
N ILE A 24 4.63 -4.28 10.77
CA ILE A 24 3.40 -4.05 9.98
C ILE A 24 3.60 -2.92 8.96
N THR A 25 4.28 -1.84 9.36
CA THR A 25 4.54 -0.71 8.46
C THR A 25 5.46 -1.12 7.30
N MET A 26 6.48 -1.93 7.59
CA MET A 26 7.41 -2.45 6.57
C MET A 26 6.72 -3.42 5.62
N GLU A 27 5.91 -4.35 6.13
CA GLU A 27 5.12 -5.26 5.30
C GLU A 27 4.19 -4.48 4.36
N TYR A 28 3.50 -3.47 4.89
CA TYR A 28 2.62 -2.64 4.10
C TYR A 28 3.36 -1.84 3.02
N PHE A 29 4.56 -1.34 3.33
CA PHE A 29 5.44 -0.69 2.35
C PHE A 29 5.89 -1.66 1.24
N ILE A 30 6.31 -2.89 1.60
CA ILE A 30 6.74 -3.92 0.64
C ILE A 30 5.61 -4.22 -0.34
N ILE A 31 4.38 -4.41 0.17
CA ILE A 31 3.21 -4.69 -0.69
C ILE A 31 2.96 -3.53 -1.66
N CYS A 32 2.99 -2.28 -1.18
CA CYS A 32 2.84 -1.10 -2.06
C CYS A 32 3.94 -1.03 -3.12
N ASN A 33 5.18 -1.32 -2.75
CA ASN A 33 6.32 -1.32 -3.67
C ASN A 33 6.20 -2.43 -4.73
N CYS A 34 5.82 -3.65 -4.33
CA CYS A 34 5.55 -4.74 -5.26
C CYS A 34 4.39 -4.40 -6.21
N SER A 35 3.35 -3.72 -5.73
CA SER A 35 2.24 -3.27 -6.58
C SER A 35 2.68 -2.26 -7.63
N GLU A 36 3.65 -1.39 -7.33
CA GLU A 36 4.17 -0.43 -8.31
C GLU A 36 5.10 -1.10 -9.30
N ILE A 37 6.01 -1.98 -8.85
CA ILE A 37 6.88 -2.76 -9.73
C ILE A 37 6.05 -3.57 -10.73
N MET A 38 4.93 -4.16 -10.28
CA MET A 38 4.04 -4.90 -11.17
C MET A 38 3.40 -4.02 -12.26
N ASP A 39 3.02 -2.79 -11.95
CA ASP A 39 2.47 -1.85 -12.94
C ASP A 39 3.56 -1.34 -13.90
N ASP A 40 4.76 -1.05 -13.38
CA ASP A 40 5.95 -0.67 -14.17
C ASP A 40 6.34 -1.78 -15.15
N CYS A 41 6.38 -3.04 -14.70
CA CYS A 41 6.64 -4.20 -15.56
C CYS A 41 5.58 -4.33 -16.65
N ASN A 42 4.31 -4.07 -16.36
CA ASN A 42 3.25 -4.04 -17.38
C ASN A 42 3.50 -2.92 -18.41
N GLY A 43 3.94 -1.74 -17.97
CA GLY A 43 4.35 -0.65 -18.86
C GLY A 43 5.50 -1.04 -19.78
N LEU A 44 6.54 -1.67 -19.23
CA LEU A 44 7.69 -2.18 -19.99
C LEU A 44 7.28 -3.25 -21.00
N MET A 45 6.40 -4.17 -20.60
CA MET A 45 5.87 -5.22 -21.46
C MET A 45 5.04 -4.64 -22.62
N ARG A 46 4.25 -3.59 -22.37
CA ARG A 46 3.55 -2.86 -23.44
C ARG A 46 4.54 -2.24 -24.43
N SER A 47 5.60 -1.61 -23.94
CA SER A 47 6.64 -1.03 -24.79
C SER A 47 7.36 -2.12 -25.61
N ALA A 48 7.71 -3.24 -24.99
CA ALA A 48 8.35 -4.36 -25.68
C ALA A 48 7.46 -4.95 -26.77
N LEU A 49 6.15 -5.12 -26.51
CA LEU A 49 5.19 -5.62 -27.50
C LEU A 49 5.01 -4.68 -28.69
N MET A 50 5.08 -3.36 -28.48
CA MET A 50 5.05 -2.39 -29.58
C MET A 50 6.31 -2.45 -30.44
N ASN A 51 7.44 -2.77 -29.84
CA ASN A 51 8.74 -2.79 -30.50
C ASN A 51 9.16 -4.18 -31.02
N CYS A 52 8.38 -5.23 -30.80
CA CYS A 52 8.77 -6.62 -31.12
C CYS A 52 8.68 -6.99 -32.60
N GLY A 53 8.53 -6.03 -33.52
CA GLY A 53 8.39 -6.31 -34.95
C GLY A 53 7.22 -7.24 -35.26
N TRP A 54 6.05 -6.95 -34.69
CA TRP A 54 4.83 -7.76 -34.81
C TRP A 54 4.41 -8.01 -36.27
N ASP A 55 4.82 -7.13 -37.19
CA ASP A 55 4.68 -7.23 -38.64
C ASP A 55 5.52 -8.36 -39.26
N LYS A 56 6.48 -8.94 -38.54
CA LYS A 56 7.31 -10.06 -39.03
C LYS A 56 6.91 -11.41 -38.42
N CYS A 57 6.02 -11.39 -37.43
CA CYS A 57 5.52 -12.59 -36.76
C CYS A 57 4.52 -13.37 -37.64
N SER A 58 4.43 -14.69 -37.41
CA SER A 58 3.41 -15.55 -38.01
C SER A 58 2.00 -15.12 -37.58
N THR A 59 0.98 -15.46 -38.37
CA THR A 59 -0.41 -15.06 -38.13
C THR A 59 -0.95 -15.56 -36.78
N SER A 60 -0.54 -16.77 -36.35
CA SER A 60 -0.87 -17.30 -35.02
C SER A 60 -0.24 -16.48 -33.90
N LEU A 61 1.07 -16.20 -34.00
CA LEU A 61 1.80 -15.42 -33.00
C LEU A 61 1.28 -13.99 -32.91
N ARG A 62 0.93 -13.35 -34.04
CA ARG A 62 0.29 -12.02 -34.05
C ARG A 62 -1.02 -12.00 -33.27
N ARG A 63 -1.85 -13.04 -33.43
CA ARG A 63 -3.12 -13.15 -32.70
C ARG A 63 -2.87 -13.25 -31.20
N ASP A 64 -1.89 -14.04 -30.78
CA ASP A 64 -1.51 -14.20 -29.37
C ASP A 64 -0.93 -12.91 -28.79
N LEU A 65 -0.04 -12.23 -29.52
CA LEU A 65 0.48 -10.91 -29.16
C LEU A 65 -0.66 -9.88 -29.01
N CYS A 66 -1.68 -9.95 -29.86
CA CYS A 66 -2.83 -9.06 -29.81
C CYS A 66 -3.72 -9.32 -28.58
N PHE A 67 -3.86 -10.57 -28.13
CA PHE A 67 -4.52 -10.89 -26.86
C PHE A 67 -3.68 -10.45 -25.65
N LEU A 68 -2.38 -10.68 -25.70
CA LEU A 68 -1.45 -10.30 -24.65
C LEU A 68 -1.43 -8.77 -24.48
N TRP A 69 -1.35 -8.03 -25.58
CA TRP A 69 -1.39 -6.58 -25.57
C TRP A 69 -2.70 -6.04 -24.98
N ARG A 70 -3.86 -6.60 -25.36
CA ARG A 70 -5.15 -6.23 -24.76
C ARG A 70 -5.21 -6.47 -23.25
N ARG A 71 -4.53 -7.50 -22.74
CA ARG A 71 -4.44 -7.77 -21.29
C ARG A 71 -3.54 -6.78 -20.58
N VAL A 72 -2.36 -6.51 -21.12
CA VAL A 72 -1.35 -5.60 -20.55
C VAL A 72 -1.80 -4.13 -20.57
N GLN A 73 -2.73 -3.76 -21.45
CA GLN A 73 -3.31 -2.41 -21.49
C GLN A 73 -4.07 -2.00 -20.22
N ARG A 74 -4.54 -2.96 -19.41
CA ARG A 74 -5.16 -2.63 -18.11
C ARG A 74 -4.06 -2.41 -17.07
N SER A 75 -4.15 -1.28 -16.35
CA SER A 75 -3.31 -1.04 -15.16
C SER A 75 -3.51 -2.19 -14.18
N ASN A 76 -2.40 -2.78 -13.77
CA ASN A 76 -2.39 -3.98 -12.94
C ASN A 76 -1.94 -3.64 -11.52
N HIS A 77 -2.16 -2.40 -11.08
CA HIS A 77 -2.02 -2.05 -9.67
C HIS A 77 -2.96 -2.91 -8.80
N LEU A 78 -2.46 -3.34 -7.64
CA LEU A 78 -3.24 -4.02 -6.62
C LEU A 78 -4.32 -3.08 -6.11
N ARG A 79 -5.57 -3.45 -6.43
CA ARG A 79 -6.78 -2.73 -6.05
C ARG A 79 -7.52 -3.53 -4.99
N PHE A 80 -7.75 -2.92 -3.84
CA PHE A 80 -8.57 -3.46 -2.77
C PHE A 80 -9.93 -2.75 -2.73
N TYR A 81 -10.94 -3.39 -2.14
CA TYR A 81 -12.31 -2.87 -2.03
C TYR A 81 -12.89 -2.40 -3.38
N ASN A 82 -12.85 -3.26 -4.40
CA ASN A 82 -13.36 -2.96 -5.74
C ASN A 82 -12.72 -1.70 -6.38
N GLY A 83 -11.47 -1.37 -6.01
CA GLY A 83 -10.76 -0.20 -6.52
C GLY A 83 -10.86 1.06 -5.66
N ALA A 84 -11.51 1.01 -4.50
CA ALA A 84 -11.51 2.13 -3.56
C ALA A 84 -10.13 2.38 -2.95
N VAL A 85 -9.29 1.34 -2.83
CA VAL A 85 -7.91 1.46 -2.37
C VAL A 85 -6.97 0.98 -3.47
N ILE A 86 -6.15 1.90 -3.99
CA ILE A 86 -5.05 1.58 -4.89
C ILE A 86 -3.78 1.58 -4.04
N LEU A 87 -3.14 0.41 -3.89
CA LEU A 87 -1.90 0.30 -3.15
C LEU A 87 -0.77 0.90 -3.98
N SER A 88 -0.46 2.16 -3.69
CA SER A 88 0.67 2.89 -4.24
C SER A 88 1.51 3.47 -3.10
N ARG A 89 2.77 3.80 -3.39
CA ARG A 89 3.67 4.55 -2.51
C ARG A 89 3.04 5.89 -2.10
N LEU A 90 2.28 6.52 -2.99
CA LEU A 90 1.52 7.74 -2.68
C LEU A 90 0.45 7.48 -1.61
N PHE A 91 -0.30 6.39 -1.73
CA PHE A 91 -1.30 6.02 -0.73
C PHE A 91 -0.66 5.68 0.62
N PHE A 92 0.46 4.97 0.62
CA PHE A 92 1.26 4.70 1.83
C PHE A 92 1.69 6.00 2.54
N LEU A 93 2.23 6.97 1.80
CA LEU A 93 2.67 8.25 2.35
C LEU A 93 1.53 9.04 2.97
N GLN A 94 0.32 9.00 2.38
CA GLN A 94 -0.86 9.65 2.97
C GLN A 94 -1.24 9.00 4.31
N VAL A 95 -1.21 7.67 4.40
CA VAL A 95 -1.48 6.95 5.66
C VAL A 95 -0.47 7.34 6.74
N VAL A 96 0.83 7.36 6.41
CA VAL A 96 1.89 7.77 7.34
C VAL A 96 1.71 9.22 7.79
N LYS A 97 1.36 10.13 6.87
CA LYS A 97 1.12 11.54 7.17
C LYS A 97 -0.06 11.73 8.12
N VAL A 98 -1.17 11.02 7.89
CA VAL A 98 -2.35 11.06 8.78
C VAL A 98 -1.98 10.53 10.17
N ALA A 99 -1.28 9.39 10.24
CA ALA A 99 -0.83 8.82 11.51
C ALA A 99 0.09 9.78 12.30
N TYR A 100 1.03 10.44 11.62
CA TYR A 100 1.91 11.44 12.23
C TYR A 100 1.12 12.66 12.73
N THR A 101 0.20 13.18 11.91
CA THR A 101 -0.64 14.34 12.27
C THR A 101 -1.53 14.02 13.46
N PHE A 102 -2.15 12.84 13.48
CA PHE A 102 -2.97 12.38 14.58
C PHE A 102 -2.18 12.24 15.88
N THR A 103 -0.98 11.65 15.81
CA THR A 103 -0.11 11.49 16.98
C THR A 103 0.30 12.86 17.54
N ASN A 104 0.65 13.82 16.69
CA ASN A 104 0.97 15.19 17.15
C ASN A 104 -0.23 15.89 17.78
N PHE A 105 -1.42 15.76 17.19
CA PHE A 105 -2.65 16.31 17.77
C PHE A 105 -2.93 15.74 19.16
N MET A 106 -2.77 14.43 19.34
CA MET A 106 -2.95 13.77 20.63
C MET A 106 -1.89 14.20 21.66
N ARG A 107 -0.63 14.40 21.25
CA ARG A 107 0.43 14.93 22.12
C ARG A 107 0.15 16.35 22.58
N LEU A 108 -0.36 17.22 21.69
CA LEU A 108 -0.74 18.59 22.04
C LEU A 108 -1.89 18.62 23.05
N LYS A 109 -2.91 17.77 22.86
CA LYS A 109 -4.02 17.61 23.81
C LYS A 109 -3.55 17.16 25.20
N SER A 110 -2.56 16.28 25.27
CA SER A 110 -2.00 15.79 26.54
C SER A 110 -1.14 16.82 27.30
N SER A 111 -0.68 17.89 26.64
CA SER A 111 0.18 18.91 27.28
C SER A 111 -0.60 20.09 27.87
N HIS A 112 -1.91 20.16 27.63
CA HIS A 112 -2.81 21.23 28.11
C HIS A 112 -3.79 20.74 29.21
N GLY A 113 -3.54 19.57 29.80
CA GLY A 113 -4.27 19.04 30.96
C GLY A 113 -3.31 18.65 32.07
#